data_AF-A0AAW2AQE0-F1
#
_entry.id   AF-A0AAW2AQE0-F1
#
_cell.length_a   1.000
_cell.length_b   1.000
_cell.length_c   1.000
_cell.angle_alpha   90.00
_cell.angle_beta   90.00
_cell.angle_gamma   90.00
#
_symmetry.space_group_name_H-M   'P 1'
#
loop_
_entity.id
_entity.type
_entity.pdbx_description
1 polymer ?
#
loop_
_entity_poly.entity_id
_entity_poly.type
_entity_poly.pdbx_seq_one_letter_code
_entity_poly.pdbx_strand_id
1 'polypeptide(L)'
;MGKNMSVPNLKRALGFTLEASLDDGVTSPLILTQSDDAATDFYRPVTAELMVHPGYPSQPHQGGCGEGPDDFSQSADRLHELNTLRDPLVLHYYRQQGIHLCAFKDF
;
A
#
# COMPACT_ATOMS: atom_id res chain seq x y z
N MET A 1 10.65 8.29 10.49
CA MET A 1 9.34 7.79 10.00
C MET A 1 9.36 6.29 9.73
N GLY A 2 10.51 5.71 9.35
CA GLY A 2 10.59 4.31 8.94
C GLY A 2 10.38 3.30 10.06
N LYS A 3 10.62 3.62 11.34
CA LYS A 3 10.44 2.64 12.44
C LYS A 3 9.03 2.03 12.54
N ASN A 4 8.01 2.73 12.05
CA ASN A 4 6.64 2.20 11.99
C ASN A 4 6.34 1.38 10.73
N MET A 5 7.22 1.44 9.72
CA MET A 5 7.09 0.68 8.48
C MET A 5 7.52 -0.76 8.70
N SER A 6 6.57 -1.63 9.00
CA SER A 6 6.82 -3.06 9.17
C SER A 6 5.75 -3.88 8.47
N VAL A 7 6.05 -5.14 8.13
CA VAL A 7 5.08 -6.04 7.50
C VAL A 7 3.79 -6.15 8.33
N PRO A 8 3.83 -6.34 9.67
CA PRO A 8 2.61 -6.39 10.48
C PRO A 8 1.81 -5.07 10.46
N ASN A 9 2.48 -3.93 10.53
CA ASN A 9 1.79 -2.63 10.50
C ASN A 9 1.16 -2.34 9.14
N LEU A 10 1.82 -2.71 8.04
CA LEU A 10 1.27 -2.59 6.69
C LEU A 10 0.03 -3.47 6.53
N LYS A 11 0.10 -4.73 6.95
CA LYS A 11 -1.05 -5.65 6.94
C LYS A 11 -2.22 -5.08 7.75
N ARG A 12 -1.94 -4.56 8.94
CA ARG A 12 -2.96 -3.95 9.79
C ARG A 12 -3.61 -2.74 9.12
N ALA A 13 -2.82 -1.83 8.55
CA ALA A 13 -3.32 -0.63 7.88
C ALA A 13 -4.23 -0.97 6.69
N LEU A 14 -3.80 -1.92 5.86
CA LEU A 14 -4.60 -2.41 4.72
C LEU A 14 -5.85 -3.18 5.17
N GLY A 15 -5.76 -3.89 6.30
CA GLY A 15 -6.91 -4.54 6.94
C GLY A 15 -8.05 -3.56 7.21
N PHE A 16 -7.74 -2.38 7.76
CA PHE A 16 -8.77 -1.35 7.99
C PHE A 16 -9.43 -0.87 6.68
N THR A 17 -8.68 -0.77 5.58
CA THR A 17 -9.23 -0.42 4.27
C THR A 17 -10.16 -1.50 3.73
N LEU A 18 -9.78 -2.77 3.88
CA LEU A 18 -10.60 -3.91 3.46
C LEU A 18 -11.88 -4.03 4.29
N GLU A 19 -11.79 -3.84 5.61
CA GLU A 19 -12.94 -3.85 6.51
C GLU A 19 -13.92 -2.72 6.18
N ALA A 20 -13.41 -1.50 5.92
CA ALA A 20 -14.24 -0.37 5.51
C ALA A 20 -14.99 -0.63 4.19
N SER A 21 -14.48 -1.51 3.32
CA SER A 21 -15.15 -1.92 2.08
C SER A 21 -16.35 -2.86 2.32
N LEU A 22 -16.41 -3.53 3.47
CA LEU A 22 -17.47 -4.49 3.80
C LEU A 22 -18.68 -3.82 4.47
N ASP A 23 -18.46 -2.68 5.14
CA ASP A 23 -19.50 -1.92 5.82
C ASP A 23 -20.42 -1.14 4.87
N ASP A 24 -20.05 -0.97 3.60
CA ASP A 24 -20.84 -0.25 2.58
C ASP A 24 -22.04 -1.07 2.04
N GLY A 25 -22.46 -2.10 2.77
CA GLY A 25 -23.72 -2.83 2.57
C GLY A 25 -23.74 -3.85 1.41
N VAL A 26 -22.65 -4.00 0.66
CA VAL A 26 -22.55 -4.99 -0.41
C VAL A 26 -21.84 -6.23 0.11
N THR A 27 -22.62 -7.28 0.33
CA THR A 27 -22.16 -8.63 0.69
C THR A 27 -21.00 -9.08 -0.21
N SER A 28 -19.89 -9.48 0.41
CA SER A 28 -18.79 -10.33 -0.07
C SER A 28 -18.68 -10.60 -1.58
N PRO A 29 -17.54 -10.32 -2.26
CA PRO A 29 -17.34 -10.60 -3.68
C PRO A 29 -17.11 -12.10 -3.99
N LEU A 30 -17.45 -13.00 -3.06
CA LEU A 30 -17.26 -14.44 -3.21
C LEU A 30 -18.55 -15.18 -3.59
N ILE A 31 -19.41 -14.62 -4.43
CA ILE A 31 -20.41 -15.41 -5.15
C ILE A 31 -20.53 -14.93 -6.60
N LEU A 32 -19.67 -15.47 -7.47
CA LEU A 32 -19.99 -15.57 -8.90
C LEU A 32 -21.00 -16.71 -9.07
N THR A 33 -22.27 -16.46 -8.76
CA THR A 33 -23.36 -17.26 -9.32
C THR A 33 -24.13 -16.37 -10.26
N GLN A 34 -24.04 -16.74 -11.55
CA GLN A 34 -24.83 -16.19 -12.63
C GLN A 34 -26.32 -16.24 -12.23
N SER A 35 -26.90 -15.07 -12.05
CA SER A 35 -28.34 -14.87 -12.10
C SER A 35 -28.59 -13.72 -13.06
N ASP A 36 -29.22 -14.07 -14.19
CA ASP A 36 -29.65 -13.22 -15.30
C ASP A 36 -30.76 -12.24 -14.87
N ASP A 37 -30.45 -11.28 -14.00
CA ASP A 37 -31.37 -10.16 -13.78
C ASP A 37 -30.62 -8.83 -13.64
N ALA A 38 -31.17 -7.80 -14.30
CA ALA A 38 -30.52 -6.55 -14.65
C ALA A 38 -30.27 -5.59 -13.46
N ALA A 39 -29.50 -6.02 -12.48
CA ALA A 39 -28.85 -5.16 -11.51
C ALA A 39 -27.35 -5.22 -11.78
N THR A 40 -26.83 -4.25 -12.53
CA THR A 40 -25.39 -3.98 -12.57
C THR A 40 -24.96 -3.54 -11.17
N ASP A 41 -24.65 -4.52 -10.33
CA ASP A 41 -23.99 -4.30 -9.06
C ASP A 41 -22.59 -3.79 -9.39
N PHE A 42 -22.44 -2.47 -9.38
CA PHE A 42 -21.18 -1.82 -9.72
C PHE A 42 -20.18 -2.17 -8.63
N TYR A 43 -19.36 -3.18 -8.87
CA TYR A 43 -18.17 -3.44 -8.07
C TYR A 43 -17.33 -2.16 -7.99
N ARG A 44 -17.36 -1.49 -6.83
CA ARG A 44 -16.57 -0.29 -6.55
C ARG A 44 -15.38 -0.71 -5.69
N PRO A 45 -14.20 -0.96 -6.28
CA PRO A 45 -13.03 -1.29 -5.48
C PRO A 45 -12.65 -0.10 -4.60
N VAL A 46 -12.29 -0.36 -3.34
CA VAL A 46 -11.68 0.66 -2.49
C VAL A 46 -10.23 0.87 -2.92
N THR A 47 -9.86 2.12 -3.16
CA THR A 47 -8.50 2.53 -3.49
C THR A 47 -7.83 3.15 -2.27
N ALA A 48 -6.58 2.79 -2.01
CA ALA A 48 -5.75 3.43 -0.99
C ALA A 48 -4.37 3.77 -1.56
N GLU A 49 -3.83 4.90 -1.12
CA GLU A 49 -2.47 5.34 -1.46
C GLU A 49 -1.56 5.21 -0.23
N LEU A 50 -0.40 4.59 -0.41
CA LEU A 50 0.62 4.43 0.62
C LEU A 50 1.79 5.37 0.35
N MET A 51 1.90 6.43 1.15
CA MET A 51 3.00 7.39 1.08
C MET A 51 4.24 6.84 1.81
N VAL A 52 5.33 6.64 1.07
CA VAL A 52 6.61 6.08 1.56
C VAL A 52 7.79 6.81 0.92
N HIS A 53 8.96 6.72 1.56
CA HIS A 53 10.21 7.32 1.09
C HIS A 53 11.34 6.28 0.95
N PRO A 54 11.13 5.18 0.22
CA PRO A 54 12.11 4.11 0.12
C PRO A 54 13.39 4.62 -0.55
N GLY A 55 14.54 4.13 -0.10
CA GLY A 55 15.81 4.41 -0.77
C GLY A 55 17.03 4.16 0.11
N TYR A 56 18.20 4.38 -0.47
CA TYR A 56 19.43 4.38 0.30
C TYR A 56 19.57 5.71 1.06
N PRO A 57 20.22 5.71 2.25
CA PRO A 57 20.52 6.94 2.97
C PRO A 57 21.34 7.89 2.10
N SER A 58 20.96 9.16 2.09
CA SER A 58 21.68 10.20 1.35
C SER A 58 22.98 10.53 2.06
N GLN A 59 24.01 10.87 1.30
CA GLN A 59 25.28 11.34 1.86
C GLN A 59 25.18 12.82 2.27
N PRO A 60 25.91 13.26 3.30
CA PRO A 60 26.01 14.68 3.61
C PRO A 60 26.41 15.49 2.37
N HIS A 61 25.75 16.63 2.16
CA HIS A 61 25.97 17.53 1.02
C HIS A 61 25.68 16.95 -0.37
N GLN A 62 25.08 15.77 -0.47
CA GLN A 62 24.62 15.19 -1.75
C GLN A 62 23.09 15.18 -1.81
N GLY A 63 22.55 15.98 -2.73
CA GLY A 63 21.11 16.16 -2.90
C GLY A 63 20.52 17.28 -2.03
N GLY A 64 19.21 17.24 -1.82
CA GLY A 64 18.47 18.32 -1.14
C GLY A 64 18.25 19.57 -2.01
N CYS A 65 17.44 20.49 -1.50
CA CYS A 65 17.08 21.74 -2.20
C CYS A 65 17.89 22.93 -1.66
N GLY A 66 19.22 22.83 -1.68
CA GLY A 66 20.16 23.89 -1.26
C GLY A 66 20.91 23.56 0.03
N GLU A 67 20.21 23.24 1.12
CA GLU A 67 20.80 22.96 2.44
C GLU A 67 21.36 21.52 2.59
N GLY A 68 21.23 20.70 1.55
CA GLY A 68 21.51 19.26 1.62
C GLY A 68 20.29 18.43 2.08
N PRO A 69 20.45 17.11 2.20
CA PRO A 69 19.39 16.21 2.65
C PRO A 69 19.08 16.40 4.15
N ASP A 70 17.80 16.27 4.53
CA ASP A 70 17.38 16.31 5.93
C ASP A 70 17.81 15.04 6.71
N ASP A 71 17.63 15.07 8.03
CA ASP A 71 18.00 13.94 8.91
C ASP A 71 17.33 12.63 8.51
N PHE A 72 16.07 12.70 8.07
CA PHE A 72 15.34 11.52 7.62
C PHE A 72 15.93 10.96 6.33
N SER A 73 16.26 11.81 5.36
CA SER A 73 16.89 11.43 4.09
C SER A 73 18.25 10.75 4.28
N GLN A 74 18.99 11.13 5.32
CA GLN A 74 20.28 10.56 5.70
C GLN A 74 20.15 9.33 6.62
N SER A 75 18.94 8.99 7.07
CA SER A 75 18.74 7.93 8.05
C SER A 75 18.60 6.54 7.39
N ALA A 76 18.91 5.51 8.18
CA ALA A 76 18.66 4.12 7.81
C ALA A 76 17.16 3.77 7.67
N ASP A 77 16.25 4.67 8.10
CA ASP A 77 14.81 4.47 7.96
C ASP A 77 14.41 4.31 6.48
N ARG A 78 15.04 5.03 5.54
CA ARG A 78 14.75 4.89 4.11
C ARG A 78 15.07 3.51 3.56
N LEU A 79 16.20 2.95 4.02
CA LEU A 79 16.61 1.60 3.64
C LEU A 79 15.70 0.56 4.28
N HIS A 80 15.26 0.81 5.51
CA HIS A 80 14.29 -0.02 6.19
C HIS A 80 12.96 -0.06 5.42
N GLU A 81 12.41 1.10 5.03
CA GLU A 81 11.19 1.16 4.20
C GLU A 81 11.36 0.41 2.87
N LEU A 82 12.49 0.62 2.17
CA LEU A 82 12.80 -0.10 0.93
C LEU A 82 12.80 -1.62 1.13
N ASN A 83 13.45 -2.10 2.19
CA ASN A 83 13.54 -3.53 2.47
C ASN A 83 12.18 -4.12 2.84
N THR A 84 11.37 -3.41 3.64
CA THR A 84 10.02 -3.85 3.99
C THR A 84 9.11 -3.93 2.77
N LEU A 85 9.13 -2.94 1.88
CA LEU A 85 8.31 -2.95 0.66
C LEU A 85 8.73 -4.04 -0.33
N ARG A 86 10.00 -4.46 -0.29
CA ARG A 86 10.55 -5.57 -1.09
C ARG A 86 10.37 -6.94 -0.44
N ASP A 87 9.86 -7.01 0.79
CA ASP A 87 9.69 -8.27 1.51
C ASP A 87 8.66 -9.16 0.77
N PRO A 88 9.02 -10.41 0.41
CA PRO A 88 8.10 -11.33 -0.26
C PRO A 88 6.77 -11.55 0.49
N LEU A 89 6.76 -11.41 1.81
CA LEU A 89 5.54 -11.52 2.63
C LEU A 89 4.53 -10.41 2.33
N VAL A 90 4.99 -9.23 1.90
CA VAL A 90 4.11 -8.13 1.49
C VAL A 90 3.43 -8.47 0.17
N LEU A 91 4.19 -8.90 -0.84
CA LEU A 91 3.64 -9.32 -2.13
C LEU A 91 2.68 -10.53 -1.98
N HIS A 92 3.05 -11.50 -1.16
CA HIS A 92 2.18 -12.64 -0.87
C HIS A 92 0.85 -12.20 -0.23
N TYR A 93 0.91 -11.26 0.70
CA TYR A 93 -0.27 -10.72 1.34
C TYR A 93 -1.19 -9.99 0.36
N TYR A 94 -0.64 -9.16 -0.54
CA TYR A 94 -1.44 -8.51 -1.58
C TYR A 94 -2.22 -9.52 -2.42
N ARG A 95 -1.55 -10.58 -2.88
CA ARG A 95 -2.20 -11.66 -3.65
C ARG A 95 -3.27 -12.38 -2.84
N GLN A 96 -2.98 -12.70 -1.58
CA GLN A 96 -3.91 -13.41 -0.70
C GLN A 96 -5.21 -12.61 -0.45
N GLN A 97 -5.10 -11.28 -0.36
CA GLN A 97 -6.23 -10.39 -0.11
C GLN A 97 -6.88 -9.83 -1.38
N GLY A 98 -6.42 -10.21 -2.57
CA GLY A 98 -6.92 -9.65 -3.83
C GLY A 98 -6.59 -8.16 -4.02
N ILE A 99 -5.54 -7.66 -3.35
CA ILE A 99 -5.09 -6.27 -3.49
C ILE A 99 -4.31 -6.14 -4.78
N HIS A 100 -4.74 -5.22 -5.64
CA HIS A 100 -4.05 -4.87 -6.87
C HIS A 100 -3.18 -3.63 -6.64
N LEU A 101 -1.90 -3.73 -7.01
CA LEU A 101 -1.01 -2.58 -7.08
C LEU A 101 -1.22 -1.90 -8.43
N CYS A 102 -1.62 -0.62 -8.39
CA CYS A 102 -1.84 0.19 -9.58
C CYS A 102 -0.77 1.29 -9.65
N ALA A 103 -0.31 1.60 -10.86
CA ALA A 103 0.44 2.81 -11.14
C ALA A 103 -0.52 3.95 -11.51
N PHE A 104 -0.09 5.20 -11.37
CA PHE A 104 -0.91 6.36 -11.75
C PHE A 104 -1.41 6.31 -13.20
N LYS A 105 -0.61 5.73 -14.10
CA LYS A 105 -0.95 5.55 -15.52
C LYS A 105 -2.05 4.51 -15.79
N ASP A 106 -2.41 3.71 -14.78
CA ASP A 106 -3.44 2.66 -14.91
C ASP A 106 -4.84 3.23 -14.63
N PHE A 107 -4.94 4.54 -14.33
CA PHE A 107 -6.17 5.32 -14.15
C PHE A 107 -6.45 6.26 -15.33
#